data_AF-A0A2D0AQN4-F1
#
_entry.id   AF-A0A2D0AQN4-F1
#
_cell.length_a   1.000
_cell.length_b   1.000
_cell.length_c   1.000
_cell.angle_alpha   90.00
_cell.angle_beta   90.00
_cell.angle_gamma   90.00
#
_symmetry.space_group_name_H-M   'P 1'
#
loop_
_entity.id
_entity.type
_entity.pdbx_description
1 polymer ?
#
loop_
_entity_poly.entity_id
_entity_poly.type
_entity_poly.pdbx_seq_one_letter_code
_entity_poly.pdbx_strand_id
1 'polypeptide(L)'
;MRLVHLYNGQPDHGDEVVPARMRWRKEVGGRLTWIWQRLTEDGLLPGDSGLAHLARCAGEKTAGPLLDCQEGRSDMDFGLADRLAASLDIRADWLLCGTGTPFPVADLGQISAWDDFFIPGSAAGEYTYELMRVNGLENDGVLLCFRCKGDGHMASGKINDLFRLTPTSEYGVNLSSFLQFFVYLKSHLQPHQLYSSEYVINVHSPDFIVSSPGQHHPYWFTQLRRRCPAPWLEHLLNGRRPFPEFGGYDDCLSEIAAVPFLPAIPSSA
;
A
#
# COMPACT_ATOMS: atom_id res chain seq x y z
N MET A 1 25.71 -67.52 18.28
CA MET A 1 26.46 -66.48 17.56
C MET A 1 25.89 -65.13 17.98
N ARG A 2 26.51 -64.49 18.99
CA ARG A 2 26.19 -63.14 19.47
C ARG A 2 27.23 -62.21 18.85
N LEU A 3 26.79 -61.29 17.99
CA LEU A 3 27.63 -60.22 17.48
C LEU A 3 27.15 -58.91 18.10
N VAL A 4 28.02 -58.38 18.95
CA VAL A 4 27.98 -57.02 19.50
C VAL A 4 28.41 -56.08 18.36
N HIS A 5 27.61 -55.06 18.06
CA HIS A 5 28.08 -53.87 17.36
C HIS A 5 27.60 -52.62 18.10
N LEU A 6 28.50 -52.16 18.96
CA LEU A 6 28.95 -50.78 19.17
C LEU A 6 27.89 -49.67 19.06
N TYR A 7 27.51 -49.18 20.24
CA TYR A 7 27.14 -47.78 20.47
C TYR A 7 28.19 -46.86 19.79
N ASN A 8 27.79 -46.19 18.71
CA ASN A 8 28.43 -44.95 18.31
C ASN A 8 27.55 -43.82 18.82
N GLY A 9 27.96 -43.23 19.94
CA GLY A 9 27.47 -41.93 20.35
C GLY A 9 27.86 -40.92 19.27
N GLN A 10 26.88 -40.45 18.51
CA GLN A 10 26.98 -39.12 17.91
C GLN A 10 26.87 -38.11 19.05
N PRO A 11 27.76 -37.11 19.15
CA PRO A 11 27.49 -35.97 19.99
C PRO A 11 26.22 -35.32 19.45
N ASP A 12 25.22 -35.22 20.32
CA ASP A 12 24.10 -34.31 20.19
C ASP A 12 24.72 -32.94 19.87
N HIS A 13 24.63 -32.50 18.61
CA HIS A 13 24.93 -31.12 18.27
C HIS A 13 23.84 -30.32 18.96
N GLY A 14 24.09 -29.96 20.21
CA GLY A 14 23.20 -29.09 20.97
C GLY A 14 22.94 -27.88 20.10
N ASP A 15 21.72 -27.78 19.59
CA ASP A 15 21.27 -26.62 18.83
C ASP A 15 21.68 -25.40 19.66
N GLU A 16 22.64 -24.63 19.13
CA GLU A 16 23.12 -23.45 19.82
C GLU A 16 21.90 -22.54 19.98
N VAL A 17 21.39 -22.46 21.22
CA VAL A 17 20.20 -21.67 21.53
C VAL A 17 20.62 -20.20 21.38
N VAL A 18 20.47 -19.68 20.17
CA VAL A 18 20.74 -18.28 19.86
C VAL A 18 19.89 -17.44 20.79
N PRO A 19 20.50 -16.59 21.65
CA PRO A 19 19.74 -15.77 22.58
C PRO A 19 18.68 -14.94 21.84
N ALA A 20 17.48 -14.83 22.42
CA ALA A 20 16.34 -14.16 21.79
C ALA A 20 16.69 -12.75 21.27
N ARG A 21 17.50 -12.00 22.01
CA ARG A 21 18.01 -10.69 21.60
C ARG A 21 18.89 -10.74 20.35
N MET A 22 19.81 -11.70 20.25
CA MET A 22 20.66 -11.86 19.07
C MET A 22 19.85 -12.25 17.84
N ARG A 23 18.87 -13.13 18.02
CA ARG A 23 17.92 -13.50 16.96
C ARG A 23 17.14 -12.27 16.48
N TRP A 24 16.54 -11.52 17.41
CA TRP A 24 15.78 -10.31 17.09
C TRP A 24 16.62 -9.28 16.34
N ARG A 25 17.85 -8.99 16.79
CA ARG A 25 18.77 -8.08 16.08
C ARG A 25 19.05 -8.50 14.64
N LYS A 26 19.35 -9.79 14.44
CA LYS A 26 19.60 -10.35 13.11
C LYS A 26 18.37 -10.22 12.20
N GLU A 27 17.18 -10.47 12.73
CA GLU A 27 15.93 -10.33 12.00
C GLU A 27 15.62 -8.87 11.63
N VAL A 28 15.82 -7.93 12.55
CA VAL A 28 15.68 -6.48 12.28
C VAL A 28 16.68 -6.03 11.21
N GLY A 29 17.95 -6.43 11.32
CA GLY A 29 18.96 -6.11 10.31
C GLY A 29 18.65 -6.69 8.92
N GLY A 30 18.06 -7.89 8.89
CA GLY A 30 17.52 -8.49 7.66
C GLY A 30 16.38 -7.66 7.06
N ARG A 31 15.43 -7.21 7.87
CA ARG A 31 14.31 -6.36 7.42
C ARG A 31 14.76 -4.98 6.96
N LEU A 32 15.75 -4.36 7.60
CA LEU A 32 16.41 -3.14 7.12
C LEU A 32 17.04 -3.33 5.73
N THR A 33 17.73 -4.46 5.53
CA THR A 33 18.34 -4.78 4.24
C THR A 33 17.26 -4.93 3.17
N TRP A 34 16.19 -5.65 3.50
CA TRP A 34 15.07 -5.86 2.60
C TRP A 34 14.37 -4.56 2.23
N ILE A 35 14.06 -3.69 3.20
CA ILE A 35 13.30 -2.46 2.92
C ILE A 35 14.08 -1.50 2.04
N TRP A 36 15.38 -1.39 2.29
CA TRP A 36 16.30 -0.65 1.43
C TRP A 36 16.24 -1.15 -0.03
N GLN A 37 16.40 -2.46 -0.24
CA GLN A 37 16.36 -3.06 -1.58
C GLN A 37 15.00 -2.84 -2.24
N ARG A 38 13.91 -3.06 -1.51
CA ARG A 38 12.55 -2.89 -2.00
C ARG A 38 12.27 -1.46 -2.44
N LEU A 39 12.62 -0.46 -1.63
CA LEU A 39 12.40 0.95 -1.96
C LEU A 39 13.18 1.40 -3.22
N THR A 40 14.35 0.80 -3.45
CA THR A 40 15.16 1.03 -4.65
C THR A 40 14.59 0.35 -5.88
N GLU A 41 14.15 -0.91 -5.76
CA GLU A 41 13.44 -1.62 -6.83
C GLU A 41 12.12 -0.94 -7.19
N ASP A 42 11.46 -0.38 -6.18
CA ASP A 42 10.26 0.43 -6.32
C ASP A 42 10.54 1.83 -6.87
N GLY A 43 11.81 2.18 -7.08
CA GLY A 43 12.23 3.44 -7.69
C GLY A 43 11.95 4.67 -6.83
N LEU A 44 11.60 4.50 -5.56
CA LEU A 44 11.46 5.61 -4.60
C LEU A 44 12.83 6.17 -4.25
N LEU A 45 13.82 5.29 -4.09
CA LEU A 45 15.19 5.65 -3.79
C LEU A 45 16.10 5.46 -5.01
N PRO A 46 17.13 6.31 -5.19
CA PRO A 46 18.15 6.12 -6.23
C PRO A 46 18.86 4.77 -6.11
N GLY A 47 19.27 4.19 -7.25
CA GLY A 47 19.92 2.86 -7.33
C GLY A 47 21.24 2.71 -6.55
N ASP A 48 21.92 3.82 -6.29
CA ASP A 48 23.15 3.95 -5.51
C ASP A 48 22.91 4.38 -4.05
N SER A 49 21.65 4.55 -3.66
CA SER A 49 21.35 4.85 -2.27
C SER A 49 21.74 3.66 -1.38
N GLY A 50 21.71 3.84 -0.07
CA GLY A 50 22.07 2.79 0.87
C GLY A 50 21.56 3.14 2.24
N LEU A 51 22.01 2.42 3.27
CA LEU A 51 21.60 2.74 4.64
C LEU A 51 21.94 4.17 5.07
N ALA A 52 22.97 4.78 4.50
CA ALA A 52 23.26 6.20 4.73
C ALA A 52 22.14 7.13 4.23
N HIS A 53 21.48 6.78 3.13
CA HIS A 53 20.33 7.51 2.64
C HIS A 53 19.12 7.34 3.56
N LEU A 54 18.82 6.11 3.98
CA LEU A 54 17.75 5.84 4.94
C LEU A 54 17.98 6.58 6.27
N ALA A 55 19.22 6.58 6.77
CA ALA A 55 19.61 7.31 7.97
C ALA A 55 19.32 8.81 7.81
N ARG A 56 19.67 9.39 6.66
CA ARG A 56 19.37 10.78 6.33
C ARG A 56 17.86 11.06 6.28
N CYS A 57 17.07 10.18 5.67
CA CYS A 57 15.61 10.29 5.65
C CYS A 57 15.01 10.27 7.07
N ALA A 58 15.56 9.46 7.97
CA ALA A 58 15.14 9.38 9.38
C ALA A 58 15.67 10.53 10.26
N GLY A 59 16.43 11.48 9.69
CA GLY A 59 17.01 12.61 10.42
C GLY A 59 18.23 12.24 11.28
N GLU A 60 18.86 11.10 11.05
CA GLU A 60 20.07 10.70 11.78
C GLU A 60 21.27 11.57 11.39
N LYS A 61 22.14 11.83 12.38
CA LYS A 61 23.37 12.61 12.16
C LYS A 61 24.41 11.85 11.34
N THR A 62 24.40 10.52 11.41
CA THR A 62 25.32 9.63 10.70
C THR A 62 24.61 8.32 10.31
N ALA A 63 25.21 7.55 9.41
CA ALA A 63 24.71 6.23 9.03
C ALA A 63 25.00 5.14 10.08
N GLY A 64 25.85 5.43 11.07
CA GLY A 64 26.39 4.47 12.03
C GLY A 64 25.31 3.64 12.74
N PRO A 65 24.27 4.25 13.34
CA PRO A 65 23.22 3.50 14.02
C PRO A 65 22.52 2.47 13.14
N LEU A 66 22.22 2.80 11.88
CA LEU A 66 21.57 1.87 10.95
C LEU A 66 22.53 0.77 10.49
N LEU A 67 23.80 1.09 10.26
CA LEU A 67 24.84 0.10 9.91
C LEU A 67 25.02 -0.91 11.05
N ASP A 68 25.12 -0.44 12.29
CA ASP A 68 25.24 -1.32 13.46
C ASP A 68 23.98 -2.19 13.66
N CYS A 69 22.79 -1.66 13.39
CA CYS A 69 21.55 -2.45 13.41
C CYS A 69 21.53 -3.49 12.30
N GLN A 70 21.95 -3.14 11.07
CA GLN A 70 22.01 -4.06 9.94
C GLN A 70 22.94 -5.23 10.21
N GLU A 71 24.10 -4.95 10.81
CA GLU A 71 25.11 -5.95 11.16
C GLU A 71 24.78 -6.72 12.45
N GLY A 72 23.66 -6.41 13.10
CA GLY A 72 23.22 -7.04 14.35
C GLY A 72 24.08 -6.69 15.58
N ARG A 73 24.90 -5.63 15.49
CA ARG A 73 25.77 -5.15 16.58
C ARG A 73 25.00 -4.37 17.63
N SER A 74 23.99 -3.61 17.21
CA SER A 74 23.16 -2.76 18.07
C SER A 74 21.67 -3.13 17.99
N ASP A 75 20.92 -2.75 19.03
CA ASP A 75 19.45 -2.82 18.99
C ASP A 75 18.91 -1.62 18.20
N MET A 76 17.81 -1.83 17.48
CA MET A 76 17.07 -0.73 16.88
C MET A 76 16.28 0.03 17.95
N ASP A 77 16.54 1.33 18.05
CA ASP A 77 15.73 2.24 18.86
C ASP A 77 14.32 2.37 18.28
N PHE A 78 13.30 2.36 19.14
CA PHE A 78 11.90 2.48 18.69
C PHE A 78 11.65 3.84 18.05
N GLY A 79 12.22 4.91 18.59
CA GLY A 79 12.12 6.24 17.99
C GLY A 79 12.76 6.30 16.60
N LEU A 80 13.87 5.58 16.37
CA LEU A 80 14.46 5.45 15.04
C LEU A 80 13.53 4.69 14.08
N ALA A 81 12.92 3.59 14.52
CA ALA A 81 11.96 2.84 13.71
C ALA A 81 10.75 3.70 13.33
N ASP A 82 10.22 4.49 14.27
CA ASP A 82 9.10 5.40 14.04
C ASP A 82 9.45 6.53 13.06
N ARG A 83 10.66 7.09 13.16
CA ARG A 83 11.13 8.10 12.20
C ARG A 83 11.32 7.51 10.80
N LEU A 84 11.86 6.30 10.68
CA LEU A 84 11.96 5.60 9.40
C LEU A 84 10.57 5.33 8.80
N ALA A 85 9.63 4.86 9.64
CA ALA A 85 8.24 4.64 9.27
C ALA A 85 7.58 5.90 8.73
N ALA A 86 7.71 7.01 9.45
CA ALA A 86 7.17 8.31 9.05
C ALA A 86 7.79 8.85 7.76
N SER A 87 9.10 8.71 7.57
CA SER A 87 9.81 9.28 6.41
C SER A 87 9.69 8.47 5.12
N LEU A 88 9.30 7.20 5.18
CA LEU A 88 9.33 6.27 4.05
C LEU A 88 7.99 5.55 3.81
N ASP A 89 6.96 5.93 4.54
CA ASP A 89 5.62 5.32 4.49
C ASP A 89 5.63 3.79 4.74
N ILE A 90 6.47 3.34 5.69
CA ILE A 90 6.59 1.92 6.09
C ILE A 90 5.99 1.65 7.48
N ARG A 91 5.77 0.39 7.83
CA ARG A 91 5.30 -0.01 9.18
C ARG A 91 6.47 -0.23 10.15
N ALA A 92 6.51 0.54 11.23
CA ALA A 92 7.44 0.34 12.33
C ALA A 92 7.31 -1.07 12.95
N ASP A 93 6.09 -1.56 13.17
CA ASP A 93 5.84 -2.92 13.69
C ASP A 93 6.43 -4.02 12.80
N TRP A 94 6.32 -3.84 11.48
CA TRP A 94 6.90 -4.78 10.54
C TRP A 94 8.42 -4.74 10.64
N LEU A 95 9.02 -3.55 10.69
CA LEU A 95 10.47 -3.39 10.82
C LEU A 95 11.00 -4.02 12.12
N LEU A 96 10.31 -3.81 13.24
CA LEU A 96 10.74 -4.28 14.56
C LEU A 96 10.45 -5.77 14.79
N CYS A 97 9.28 -6.27 14.37
CA CYS A 97 8.77 -7.58 14.76
C CYS A 97 8.33 -8.46 13.58
N GLY A 98 8.35 -7.97 12.34
CA GLY A 98 7.90 -8.70 11.15
C GLY A 98 6.39 -8.88 11.06
N THR A 99 5.61 -8.16 11.88
CA THR A 99 4.14 -8.28 11.90
C THR A 99 3.51 -7.49 10.75
N GLY A 100 2.60 -8.13 10.00
CA GLY A 100 1.90 -7.50 8.89
C GLY A 100 2.76 -7.38 7.62
N THR A 101 2.46 -6.38 6.80
CA THR A 101 3.18 -6.06 5.56
C THR A 101 4.14 -4.88 5.76
N PRO A 102 5.23 -4.76 4.99
CA PRO A 102 6.17 -3.65 5.13
C PRO A 102 5.55 -2.28 4.88
N PHE A 103 4.65 -2.19 3.89
CA PHE A 103 3.90 -0.96 3.59
C PHE A 103 2.46 -1.09 4.10
N PRO A 104 1.92 -0.06 4.78
CA PRO A 104 0.53 -0.06 5.22
C PRO A 104 -0.44 -0.04 4.03
N VAL A 105 -1.49 -0.86 4.12
CA VAL A 105 -2.64 -0.83 3.22
C VAL A 105 -3.91 -0.70 4.06
N ALA A 106 -4.65 0.37 3.88
CA ALA A 106 -5.95 0.54 4.51
C ALA A 106 -6.99 -0.41 3.88
N ASP A 107 -7.76 -1.10 4.69
CA ASP A 107 -8.95 -1.82 4.23
C ASP A 107 -10.11 -0.83 4.08
N LEU A 108 -10.30 -0.34 2.87
CA LEU A 108 -11.37 0.59 2.51
C LEU A 108 -12.68 -0.14 2.21
N GLY A 109 -12.73 -1.47 2.39
CA GLY A 109 -13.97 -2.22 2.44
C GLY A 109 -14.81 -1.91 3.68
N GLN A 110 -14.21 -1.30 4.71
CA GLN A 110 -14.92 -0.79 5.88
C GLN A 110 -15.23 0.70 5.70
N ILE A 111 -16.52 1.06 5.68
CA ILE A 111 -16.97 2.46 5.50
C ILE A 111 -16.36 3.38 6.57
N SER A 112 -16.18 2.89 7.80
CA SER A 112 -15.56 3.65 8.89
C SER A 112 -14.11 4.04 8.64
N ALA A 113 -13.42 3.41 7.68
CA ALA A 113 -12.04 3.73 7.34
C ALA A 113 -11.91 4.87 6.31
N TRP A 114 -13.02 5.34 5.74
CA TRP A 114 -12.99 6.32 4.65
C TRP A 114 -12.54 7.70 5.10
N ASP A 115 -12.97 8.18 6.28
CA ASP A 115 -12.54 9.49 6.79
C ASP A 115 -11.04 9.48 7.09
N ASP A 116 -10.55 8.46 7.80
CA ASP A 116 -9.12 8.31 8.10
C ASP A 116 -8.23 8.28 6.84
N PHE A 117 -8.77 7.74 5.73
CA PHE A 117 -8.05 7.65 4.47
C PHE A 117 -8.22 8.86 3.56
N PHE A 118 -9.43 9.39 3.35
CA PHE A 118 -9.68 10.47 2.39
C PHE A 118 -9.71 11.87 3.03
N ILE A 119 -9.77 11.94 4.36
CA ILE A 119 -9.78 13.21 5.12
C ILE A 119 -8.88 13.09 6.35
N PRO A 120 -7.57 12.80 6.18
CA PRO A 120 -6.67 12.67 7.32
C PRO A 120 -6.48 14.03 8.02
N GLY A 121 -7.10 14.18 9.19
CA GLY A 121 -6.90 15.35 10.05
C GLY A 121 -7.33 16.68 9.39
N SER A 122 -6.68 17.78 9.79
CA SER A 122 -7.05 19.16 9.38
C SER A 122 -6.44 19.63 8.05
N ALA A 123 -5.73 18.77 7.31
CA ALA A 123 -5.04 19.10 6.06
C ALA A 123 -5.92 18.88 4.81
N ALA A 124 -7.21 19.22 4.92
CA ALA A 124 -8.14 19.10 3.81
C ALA A 124 -7.68 20.00 2.64
N GLY A 125 -7.39 19.40 1.49
CA GLY A 125 -6.93 20.10 0.27
C GLY A 125 -5.45 19.91 -0.07
N GLU A 126 -4.63 19.33 0.81
CA GLU A 126 -3.20 19.07 0.51
C GLU A 126 -2.96 17.78 -0.29
N TYR A 127 -3.99 16.94 -0.40
CA TYR A 127 -3.90 15.60 -0.96
C TYR A 127 -4.58 15.50 -2.32
N THR A 128 -3.96 14.71 -3.19
CA THR A 128 -4.58 14.15 -4.39
C THR A 128 -4.77 12.64 -4.21
N TYR A 129 -5.71 12.10 -4.97
CA TYR A 129 -6.14 10.71 -4.87
C TYR A 129 -6.13 10.08 -6.25
N GLU A 130 -5.35 9.02 -6.41
CA GLU A 130 -5.38 8.17 -7.59
C GLU A 130 -6.17 6.90 -7.27
N LEU A 131 -7.28 6.69 -7.97
CA LEU A 131 -8.03 5.44 -7.91
C LEU A 131 -7.67 4.58 -9.12
N MET A 132 -7.03 3.45 -8.85
CA MET A 132 -6.58 2.51 -9.87
C MET A 132 -7.49 1.29 -9.89
N ARG A 133 -8.14 1.05 -11.03
CA ARG A 133 -8.90 -0.18 -11.28
C ARG A 133 -7.95 -1.29 -11.70
N VAL A 134 -8.07 -2.46 -11.09
CA VAL A 134 -7.37 -3.67 -11.53
C VAL A 134 -8.20 -4.34 -12.63
N ASN A 135 -7.58 -4.62 -13.77
CA ASN A 135 -8.24 -5.22 -14.93
C ASN A 135 -7.75 -6.63 -15.20
N GLY A 136 -8.61 -7.64 -15.08
CA GLY A 136 -8.33 -9.04 -15.44
C GLY A 136 -8.10 -10.00 -14.27
N LEU A 137 -8.18 -11.31 -14.59
CA LEU A 137 -8.02 -12.44 -13.66
C LEU A 137 -8.97 -12.37 -12.45
N GLU A 138 -8.56 -12.91 -11.30
CA GLU A 138 -9.38 -13.04 -10.10
C GLU A 138 -9.63 -11.71 -9.36
N ASN A 139 -8.87 -10.67 -9.67
CA ASN A 139 -8.96 -9.34 -9.05
C ASN A 139 -9.63 -8.29 -9.96
N ASP A 140 -10.27 -8.71 -11.05
CA ASP A 140 -10.95 -7.76 -11.94
C ASP A 140 -11.93 -6.88 -11.15
N GLY A 141 -11.82 -5.58 -11.37
CA GLY A 141 -12.63 -4.56 -10.70
C GLY A 141 -12.22 -4.21 -9.27
N VAL A 142 -11.17 -4.81 -8.69
CA VAL A 142 -10.61 -4.34 -7.41
C VAL A 142 -10.13 -2.89 -7.60
N LEU A 143 -10.42 -2.03 -6.63
CA LEU A 143 -9.91 -0.66 -6.61
C LEU A 143 -8.75 -0.56 -5.61
N LEU A 144 -7.61 -0.07 -6.11
CA LEU A 144 -6.52 0.43 -5.29
C LEU A 144 -6.67 1.94 -5.20
N CYS A 145 -6.60 2.48 -4.00
CA CYS A 145 -6.67 3.91 -3.75
C CYS A 145 -5.32 4.38 -3.24
N PHE A 146 -4.76 5.41 -3.85
CA PHE A 146 -3.51 6.02 -3.41
C PHE A 146 -3.78 7.46 -3.02
N ARG A 147 -3.48 7.81 -1.77
CA ARG A 147 -3.46 9.20 -1.31
C ARG A 147 -2.05 9.72 -1.45
N CYS A 148 -1.87 10.83 -2.15
CA CYS A 148 -0.59 11.46 -2.42
C CYS A 148 -0.57 12.85 -1.81
N LYS A 149 0.47 13.16 -1.04
CA LYS A 149 0.73 14.50 -0.53
C LYS A 149 1.75 15.20 -1.45
N GLY A 150 1.69 16.53 -1.52
CA GLY A 150 2.59 17.32 -2.38
C GLY A 150 4.09 17.18 -2.05
N ASP A 151 4.45 16.71 -0.85
CA ASP A 151 5.83 16.45 -0.41
C ASP A 151 6.34 15.05 -0.77
N GLY A 152 5.52 14.23 -1.44
CA GLY A 152 5.88 12.89 -1.89
C GLY A 152 5.41 11.75 -0.99
N HIS A 153 4.86 12.04 0.20
CA HIS A 153 4.28 11.01 1.06
C HIS A 153 3.05 10.37 0.43
N MET A 154 2.96 9.06 0.55
CA MET A 154 1.87 8.26 -0.02
C MET A 154 1.27 7.29 0.98
N ALA A 155 -0.06 7.11 0.90
CA ALA A 155 -0.76 6.03 1.58
C ALA A 155 -1.51 5.18 0.56
N SER A 156 -1.64 3.88 0.83
CA SER A 156 -2.43 2.97 -0.01
C SER A 156 -3.63 2.41 0.73
N GLY A 157 -4.70 2.18 -0.01
CA GLY A 157 -5.91 1.51 0.45
C GLY A 157 -6.47 0.60 -0.65
N LYS A 158 -7.30 -0.36 -0.25
CA LYS A 158 -7.90 -1.33 -1.16
C LYS A 158 -9.40 -1.44 -0.89
N ILE A 159 -10.20 -1.46 -1.96
CA ILE A 159 -11.62 -1.83 -1.94
C ILE A 159 -11.75 -3.13 -2.75
N ASN A 160 -12.08 -4.23 -2.07
CA ASN A 160 -12.29 -5.53 -2.71
C ASN A 160 -13.60 -6.17 -2.28
N ASP A 161 -13.85 -6.20 -0.97
CA ASP A 161 -14.93 -7.01 -0.40
C ASP A 161 -16.26 -6.24 -0.30
N LEU A 162 -16.20 -4.91 -0.49
CA LEU A 162 -17.36 -4.04 -0.41
C LEU A 162 -18.11 -3.94 -1.73
N PHE A 163 -17.39 -3.72 -2.83
CA PHE A 163 -17.88 -3.83 -4.20
C PHE A 163 -16.67 -4.00 -5.14
N ARG A 164 -16.94 -4.44 -6.37
CA ARG A 164 -15.95 -4.48 -7.44
C ARG A 164 -16.43 -3.66 -8.63
N LEU A 165 -15.54 -2.90 -9.24
CA LEU A 165 -15.79 -2.17 -10.47
C LEU A 165 -15.62 -3.09 -11.68
N THR A 166 -16.48 -4.10 -11.79
CA THR A 166 -16.50 -5.06 -12.90
C THR A 166 -17.44 -4.60 -14.03
N PRO A 167 -17.27 -5.13 -15.25
CA PRO A 167 -18.20 -4.87 -16.36
C PRO A 167 -19.63 -5.26 -16.10
N THR A 168 -19.85 -6.40 -15.48
CA THR A 168 -21.21 -6.87 -15.21
C THR A 168 -21.47 -6.92 -13.72
N SER A 169 -22.73 -6.67 -13.35
CA SER A 169 -23.25 -6.79 -11.98
C SER A 169 -23.45 -8.24 -11.53
N GLU A 170 -23.13 -9.22 -12.38
CA GLU A 170 -23.40 -10.65 -12.18
C GLU A 170 -22.58 -11.27 -11.03
N TYR A 171 -21.54 -10.60 -10.55
CA TYR A 171 -20.71 -11.05 -9.43
C TYR A 171 -20.96 -10.22 -8.15
N GLY A 172 -21.97 -10.59 -7.36
CA GLY A 172 -22.04 -10.26 -5.92
C GLY A 172 -21.94 -8.77 -5.56
N VAL A 173 -22.38 -7.87 -6.45
CA VAL A 173 -22.17 -6.44 -6.29
C VAL A 173 -23.10 -5.86 -5.23
N ASN A 174 -22.54 -5.26 -4.19
CA ASN A 174 -23.29 -4.44 -3.25
C ASN A 174 -23.50 -3.03 -3.83
N LEU A 175 -24.61 -2.85 -4.55
CA LEU A 175 -24.99 -1.58 -5.18
C LEU A 175 -25.10 -0.43 -4.15
N SER A 176 -25.58 -0.72 -2.95
CA SER A 176 -25.68 0.29 -1.88
C SER A 176 -24.30 0.82 -1.51
N SER A 177 -23.32 -0.07 -1.31
CA SER A 177 -21.98 0.35 -0.94
C SER A 177 -21.23 1.03 -2.09
N PHE A 178 -21.45 0.58 -3.32
CA PHE A 178 -20.97 1.25 -4.53
C PHE A 178 -21.47 2.71 -4.57
N LEU A 179 -22.79 2.91 -4.44
CA LEU A 179 -23.40 4.23 -4.45
C LEU A 179 -22.85 5.10 -3.31
N GLN A 180 -22.83 4.57 -2.08
CA GLN A 180 -22.32 5.29 -0.90
C GLN A 180 -20.89 5.76 -1.10
N PHE A 181 -20.02 4.93 -1.70
CA PHE A 181 -18.62 5.29 -1.92
C PHE A 181 -18.47 6.48 -2.88
N PHE A 182 -19.11 6.42 -4.05
CA PHE A 182 -18.98 7.51 -5.03
C PHE A 182 -19.69 8.80 -4.58
N VAL A 183 -20.82 8.68 -3.85
CA VAL A 183 -21.46 9.83 -3.20
C VAL A 183 -20.55 10.42 -2.12
N TYR A 184 -19.88 9.58 -1.33
CA TYR A 184 -18.91 10.02 -0.33
C TYR A 184 -17.78 10.82 -0.97
N LEU A 185 -17.18 10.33 -2.06
CA LEU A 185 -16.12 11.06 -2.77
C LEU A 185 -16.59 12.45 -3.22
N LYS A 186 -17.79 12.57 -3.81
CA LYS A 186 -18.32 13.88 -4.24
C LYS A 186 -18.58 14.80 -3.05
N SER A 187 -19.11 14.26 -1.95
CA SER A 187 -19.51 15.05 -0.79
C SER A 187 -18.34 15.59 0.01
N HIS A 188 -17.16 14.97 -0.07
CA HIS A 188 -16.01 15.29 0.78
C HIS A 188 -14.77 15.76 0.03
N LEU A 189 -14.68 15.53 -1.29
CA LEU A 189 -13.50 15.86 -2.09
C LEU A 189 -13.84 16.79 -3.24
N GLN A 190 -12.84 17.55 -3.67
CA GLN A 190 -12.93 18.39 -4.86
C GLN A 190 -12.62 17.59 -6.13
N PRO A 191 -13.21 17.93 -7.28
CA PRO A 191 -12.93 17.25 -8.55
C PRO A 191 -11.44 17.22 -8.91
N HIS A 192 -10.70 18.31 -8.68
CA HIS A 192 -9.28 18.41 -9.02
C HIS A 192 -8.37 17.54 -8.14
N GLN A 193 -8.89 16.94 -7.08
CA GLN A 193 -8.14 16.01 -6.24
C GLN A 193 -8.26 14.56 -6.72
N LEU A 194 -9.19 14.25 -7.62
CA LEU A 194 -9.55 12.88 -7.99
C LEU A 194 -9.02 12.53 -9.38
N TYR A 195 -8.21 11.48 -9.42
CA TYR A 195 -7.63 10.93 -10.63
C TYR A 195 -7.92 9.44 -10.74
N SER A 196 -7.89 8.94 -11.97
CA SER A 196 -8.13 7.52 -12.21
C SER A 196 -7.22 6.92 -13.26
N SER A 197 -6.87 5.66 -13.03
CA SER A 197 -6.09 4.84 -13.93
C SER A 197 -6.54 3.38 -13.87
N GLU A 198 -5.99 2.60 -14.79
CA GLU A 198 -6.09 1.15 -14.79
C GLU A 198 -4.71 0.54 -14.63
N TYR A 199 -4.62 -0.55 -13.87
CA TYR A 199 -3.38 -1.30 -13.76
C TYR A 199 -3.13 -2.11 -15.03
N VAL A 200 -1.92 -2.02 -15.57
CA VAL A 200 -1.50 -2.80 -16.73
C VAL A 200 -1.05 -4.18 -16.27
N ILE A 201 -1.91 -5.20 -16.40
CA ILE A 201 -1.51 -6.59 -16.13
C ILE A 201 -0.44 -7.01 -17.14
N ASN A 202 0.76 -7.28 -16.64
CA ASN A 202 1.75 -8.01 -17.41
C ASN A 202 1.39 -9.50 -17.37
N VAL A 203 1.02 -10.04 -18.53
CA VAL A 203 0.58 -11.43 -18.74
C VAL A 203 1.62 -12.46 -18.28
N HIS A 204 2.87 -12.05 -18.08
CA HIS A 204 3.96 -12.89 -17.57
C HIS A 204 4.04 -12.98 -16.03
N SER A 205 3.20 -12.25 -15.28
CA SER A 205 3.13 -12.35 -13.81
C SER A 205 1.71 -12.13 -13.27
N PRO A 206 0.77 -13.04 -13.60
CA PRO A 206 -0.66 -12.93 -13.25
C PRO A 206 -0.94 -12.93 -11.73
N ASP A 207 -0.13 -13.62 -10.93
CA ASP A 207 -0.34 -13.78 -9.47
C ASP A 207 0.10 -12.56 -8.64
N PHE A 208 0.73 -11.57 -9.29
CA PHE A 208 1.39 -10.47 -8.62
C PHE A 208 0.38 -9.60 -7.83
N ILE A 209 -0.74 -9.18 -8.43
CA ILE A 209 -1.67 -8.23 -7.79
C ILE A 209 -2.41 -8.83 -6.58
N VAL A 210 -2.57 -10.16 -6.50
CA VAL A 210 -3.26 -10.81 -5.37
C VAL A 210 -2.47 -10.62 -4.07
N SER A 211 -1.14 -10.61 -4.16
CA SER A 211 -0.23 -10.63 -3.00
C SER A 211 0.62 -9.36 -2.85
N SER A 212 0.64 -8.48 -3.85
CA SER A 212 1.49 -7.28 -3.86
C SER A 212 1.06 -6.10 -3.01
N PRO A 213 -0.24 -5.84 -2.72
CA PRO A 213 -0.61 -4.75 -1.82
C PRO A 213 0.10 -4.92 -0.47
N GLY A 214 0.84 -3.90 -0.06
CA GLY A 214 1.63 -3.90 1.17
C GLY A 214 3.05 -4.48 1.03
N GLN A 215 3.37 -5.17 -0.07
CA GLN A 215 4.73 -5.63 -0.38
C GLN A 215 5.54 -4.62 -1.20
N HIS A 216 4.85 -3.68 -1.85
CA HIS A 216 5.46 -2.58 -2.59
C HIS A 216 5.02 -1.23 -2.04
N HIS A 217 5.92 -0.25 -2.12
CA HIS A 217 5.60 1.13 -1.82
C HIS A 217 4.51 1.64 -2.79
N PRO A 218 3.55 2.47 -2.36
CA PRO A 218 2.49 3.00 -3.23
C PRO A 218 3.00 3.62 -4.54
N TYR A 219 4.17 4.28 -4.48
CA TYR A 219 4.83 4.86 -5.65
C TYR A 219 5.05 3.85 -6.79
N TRP A 220 5.35 2.59 -6.46
CA TRP A 220 5.57 1.52 -7.44
C TRP A 220 4.39 1.40 -8.41
N PHE A 221 3.16 1.43 -7.90
CA PHE A 221 1.93 1.29 -8.70
C PHE A 221 1.73 2.49 -9.63
N THR A 222 2.10 3.69 -9.18
CA THR A 222 1.90 4.94 -9.93
C THR A 222 2.90 5.16 -11.09
N GLN A 223 3.89 4.28 -11.24
CA GLN A 223 4.85 4.37 -12.35
C GLN A 223 4.17 4.17 -13.71
N LEU A 224 4.54 4.99 -14.70
CA LEU A 224 3.95 4.98 -16.04
C LEU A 224 3.97 3.61 -16.73
N ARG A 225 4.98 2.78 -16.46
CA ARG A 225 5.08 1.42 -17.01
C ARG A 225 4.07 0.42 -16.44
N ARG A 226 3.36 0.78 -15.36
CA ARG A 226 2.44 -0.09 -14.62
C ARG A 226 0.99 0.39 -14.62
N ARG A 227 0.74 1.61 -15.10
CA ARG A 227 -0.60 2.20 -15.17
C ARG A 227 -0.91 2.72 -16.57
N CYS A 228 -2.18 2.62 -16.93
CA CYS A 228 -2.76 3.27 -18.09
C CYS A 228 -3.70 4.38 -17.57
N PRO A 229 -3.52 5.65 -17.94
CA PRO A 229 -4.50 6.68 -17.63
C PRO A 229 -5.88 6.30 -18.19
N ALA A 230 -6.92 6.41 -17.36
CA ALA A 230 -8.27 6.03 -17.75
C ALA A 230 -9.30 6.92 -17.04
N PRO A 231 -10.18 7.64 -17.75
CA PRO A 231 -11.11 8.60 -17.16
C PRO A 231 -12.36 7.94 -16.56
N TRP A 232 -12.27 6.67 -16.15
CA TRP A 232 -13.43 5.89 -15.68
C TRP A 232 -14.12 6.55 -14.48
N LEU A 233 -13.34 7.16 -13.58
CA LEU A 233 -13.87 7.82 -12.39
C LEU A 233 -14.62 9.09 -12.76
N GLU A 234 -14.07 9.90 -13.68
CA GLU A 234 -14.75 11.09 -14.19
C GLU A 234 -16.09 10.72 -14.84
N HIS A 235 -16.12 9.63 -15.62
CA HIS A 235 -17.37 9.14 -16.20
C HIS A 235 -18.39 8.78 -15.11
N LEU A 236 -18.01 7.95 -14.14
CA LEU A 236 -18.89 7.52 -13.03
C LEU A 236 -19.44 8.69 -12.22
N LEU A 237 -18.58 9.62 -11.81
CA LEU A 237 -18.96 10.76 -10.98
C LEU A 237 -19.93 11.73 -11.70
N ASN A 238 -20.01 11.64 -13.03
CA ASN A 238 -20.95 12.38 -13.87
C ASN A 238 -22.13 11.52 -14.37
N GLY A 239 -22.35 10.34 -13.79
CA GLY A 239 -23.45 9.42 -14.17
C GLY A 239 -23.30 8.80 -15.54
N ARG A 240 -22.09 8.78 -16.11
CA ARG A 240 -21.77 8.12 -17.37
C ARG A 240 -21.17 6.75 -17.10
N ARG A 241 -21.37 5.82 -18.03
CA ARG A 241 -20.75 4.50 -17.95
C ARG A 241 -19.22 4.63 -18.11
N PRO A 242 -18.43 4.01 -17.22
CA PRO A 242 -16.96 4.06 -17.27
C PRO A 242 -16.38 3.28 -18.45
N PHE A 243 -17.05 2.23 -18.91
CA PHE A 243 -16.67 1.39 -20.05
C PHE A 243 -17.91 0.77 -20.72
N PRO A 244 -17.83 0.35 -21.99
CA PRO A 244 -19.00 -0.04 -22.79
C PRO A 244 -19.85 -1.16 -22.18
N GLU A 245 -19.19 -2.14 -21.57
CA GLU A 245 -19.82 -3.32 -21.01
C GLU A 245 -20.43 -3.07 -19.62
N PHE A 246 -20.19 -1.89 -19.02
CA PHE A 246 -20.67 -1.53 -17.68
C PHE A 246 -22.20 -1.45 -17.63
N GLY A 247 -22.85 -2.38 -16.95
CA GLY A 247 -24.30 -2.50 -16.89
C GLY A 247 -24.86 -2.90 -15.52
N GLY A 248 -26.13 -2.55 -15.27
CA GLY A 248 -26.83 -2.87 -14.02
C GLY A 248 -26.67 -1.82 -12.90
N TYR A 249 -26.15 -0.64 -13.22
CA TYR A 249 -25.90 0.46 -12.27
C TYR A 249 -26.60 1.77 -12.64
N ASP A 250 -27.49 1.78 -13.64
CA ASP A 250 -28.03 3.01 -14.23
C ASP A 250 -28.73 3.92 -13.18
N ASP A 251 -29.44 3.33 -12.21
CA ASP A 251 -30.04 4.07 -11.09
C ASP A 251 -28.97 4.70 -10.19
N CYS A 252 -27.95 3.91 -9.80
CA CYS A 252 -26.82 4.42 -9.02
C CYS A 252 -26.08 5.54 -9.75
N LEU A 253 -25.85 5.42 -11.06
CA LEU A 253 -25.19 6.45 -11.86
C LEU A 253 -26.00 7.76 -11.87
N SER A 254 -27.33 7.65 -11.98
CA SER A 254 -28.23 8.82 -11.95
C SER A 254 -28.18 9.50 -10.58
N GLU A 255 -28.18 8.74 -9.49
CA GLU A 255 -28.07 9.26 -8.12
C GLU A 255 -26.69 9.90 -7.86
N ILE A 256 -25.60 9.27 -8.29
CA ILE A 256 -24.24 9.82 -8.18
C ILE A 256 -24.16 11.16 -8.93
N ALA A 257 -24.72 11.26 -10.13
CA ALA A 257 -24.71 12.49 -10.91
C ALA A 257 -25.46 13.64 -10.22
N ALA A 258 -26.57 13.34 -9.52
CA ALA A 258 -27.40 14.33 -8.85
C ALA A 258 -26.72 14.97 -7.63
N VAL A 259 -25.77 14.27 -6.98
CA VAL A 259 -25.00 14.82 -5.85
C VAL A 259 -24.00 15.86 -6.36
N PRO A 260 -23.96 17.10 -5.86
CA PRO A 260 -22.93 18.06 -6.24
C PRO A 260 -21.58 17.68 -5.60
N PHE A 261 -20.47 18.09 -6.24
CA PHE A 261 -19.18 18.04 -5.56
C PHE A 261 -19.11 19.05 -4.41
N LEU A 262 -18.24 18.78 -3.43
CA LEU A 262 -17.88 19.74 -2.40
C LEU A 262 -17.52 21.08 -3.07
N PRO A 263 -18.16 22.20 -2.68
CA PRO A 263 -17.90 23.49 -3.30
C PRO A 263 -16.45 23.91 -3.04
N ALA A 264 -15.79 24.48 -4.06
CA ALA A 264 -14.44 25.00 -3.91
C ALA A 264 -14.43 26.08 -2.82
N ILE A 265 -13.51 25.96 -1.84
CA ILE A 265 -13.26 27.04 -0.90
C ILE A 265 -12.62 28.17 -1.72
N PRO A 266 -13.19 29.38 -1.73
CA PRO A 266 -12.60 30.50 -2.46
C PRO A 266 -11.18 30.73 -1.93
N SER A 267 -10.20 30.78 -2.83
CA SER A 267 -8.84 31.19 -2.49
C SER A 267 -8.91 32.58 -1.89
N SER A 268 -8.61 32.73 -0.61
CA SER A 268 -8.42 34.05 0.00
C SER A 268 -7.22 34.70 -0.70
N ALA A 269 -7.51 35.74 -1.49
CA ALA A 269 -6.54 36.58 -2.17
C ALA A 269 -5.67 37.36 -1.17
#